data_AF-A0A2V9ALN5-F1
#
_entry.id   AF-A0A2V9ALN5-F1
#
_cell.length_a   1.000
_cell.length_b   1.000
_cell.length_c   1.000
_cell.angle_alpha   90.00
_cell.angle_beta   90.00
_cell.angle_gamma   90.00
#
_symmetry.space_group_name_H-M   'P 1'
#
loop_
_entity.id
_entity.type
_entity.pdbx_description
1 polymer ?
#
loop_
_entity_poly.entity_id
_entity_poly.type
_entity_poly.pdbx_seq_one_letter_code
_entity_poly.pdbx_strand_id
1 'polypeptide(L)'
;MRLKQCLLVCDLTTLLMAGFSDAQRPHAAPPPHSTRAKSQAPLPPSARPKLVVLLVVDQMRGDYVDKFKGQWTGGLKRLVQEGAWFREAAYPYAATETCVGHATISTGAFPATHGIIANAWWDRDSQKMVTCTFDPNVTNLAYAGGSATGGDSAWRMRLPAFSDELRFQSGGSTRVVTFSLKARAAVTMGGHKADAVTWFDNGSWITSSAYGSMPFIEDFVKAHAMKVDYGKSWELSLPKSAYFYDEQATGAEAAEGWELTFPHPLRGKAGSEPDPAFYNQWEMSPFADTYLTKLAERAVDQLGLGKGGGTDFLAVSYSSPDHVGHAFGPRSWEIQDIL
;
A
#
# COMPACT_ATOMS: atom_id res chain seq x y z
N MET A 1 -47.98 33.73 10.26
CA MET A 1 -46.84 32.86 9.98
C MET A 1 -47.35 31.49 9.57
N ARG A 2 -47.44 31.23 8.27
CA ARG A 2 -47.93 29.99 7.68
C ARG A 2 -46.81 29.39 6.82
N LEU A 3 -46.40 28.17 7.11
CA LEU A 3 -45.75 27.29 6.14
C LEU A 3 -46.78 26.26 5.68
N LYS A 4 -47.13 26.29 4.40
CA LYS A 4 -47.63 25.13 3.66
C LYS A 4 -47.10 25.20 2.23
N GLN A 5 -46.52 24.08 1.83
CA GLN A 5 -46.32 23.53 0.48
C GLN A 5 -46.84 24.33 -0.71
N CYS A 6 -45.99 24.48 -1.74
CA CYS A 6 -46.43 24.47 -3.13
C CYS A 6 -45.41 23.71 -3.99
N LEU A 7 -45.89 22.63 -4.60
CA LEU A 7 -45.41 22.11 -5.87
C LEU A 7 -45.43 23.24 -6.91
N LEU A 8 -44.44 23.27 -7.80
CA LEU A 8 -44.61 23.89 -9.10
C LEU A 8 -44.09 22.91 -10.17
N VAL A 9 -45.06 22.30 -10.85
CA VAL A 9 -44.92 21.77 -12.21
C VAL A 9 -44.87 22.97 -13.15
N CYS A 10 -43.93 23.00 -14.08
CA CYS A 10 -44.02 23.86 -15.27
C CYS A 10 -43.63 23.04 -16.49
N ASP A 11 -44.62 22.87 -17.36
CA ASP A 11 -44.57 22.26 -18.67
C ASP A 11 -43.74 23.07 -19.67
N LEU A 12 -43.21 22.33 -20.65
CA LEU A 12 -42.82 22.74 -22.01
C LEU A 12 -43.76 23.84 -22.54
N THR A 13 -43.34 24.86 -23.31
CA THR A 13 -42.78 24.76 -24.66
C THR A 13 -42.57 26.21 -25.14
N THR A 14 -41.47 26.55 -25.84
CA THR A 14 -41.44 27.36 -27.10
C THR A 14 -39.98 27.58 -27.54
N LEU A 15 -39.61 26.85 -28.60
CA LEU A 15 -38.80 27.23 -29.75
C LEU A 15 -37.65 28.26 -29.58
N LEU A 16 -36.41 27.77 -29.72
CA LEU A 16 -35.44 28.40 -30.62
C LEU A 16 -34.68 27.28 -31.37
N MET A 17 -35.09 27.05 -32.62
CA MET A 17 -34.30 26.31 -33.59
C MET A 17 -33.11 27.18 -34.00
N ALA A 18 -31.97 26.98 -33.35
CA ALA A 18 -30.68 27.36 -33.91
C ALA A 18 -30.04 26.08 -34.46
N GLY A 19 -29.88 26.04 -35.79
CA GLY A 19 -29.29 24.91 -36.49
C GLY A 19 -27.89 24.62 -35.95
N PHE A 20 -27.71 23.43 -35.37
CA PHE A 20 -26.38 22.88 -35.16
C PHE A 20 -25.84 22.46 -36.53
N SER A 21 -24.99 23.32 -37.09
CA SER A 21 -24.08 22.93 -38.16
C SER A 21 -23.25 21.75 -37.67
N ASP A 22 -23.23 20.70 -38.47
CA ASP A 22 -22.44 19.49 -38.29
C ASP A 22 -20.96 19.82 -38.46
N ALA A 23 -20.37 20.47 -37.45
CA ALA A 23 -18.95 20.71 -37.38
C ALA A 23 -18.31 19.43 -36.86
N GLN A 24 -17.95 18.54 -37.80
CA GLN A 24 -17.03 17.44 -37.57
C GLN A 24 -15.83 17.96 -36.77
N ARG A 25 -15.74 17.56 -35.50
CA ARG A 25 -14.51 17.71 -34.73
C ARG A 25 -13.41 17.03 -35.55
N PRO A 26 -12.26 17.66 -35.80
CA PRO A 26 -11.16 16.97 -36.43
C PRO A 26 -10.82 15.78 -35.54
N HIS A 27 -10.95 14.56 -36.11
CA HIS A 27 -10.33 13.39 -35.54
C HIS A 27 -8.85 13.73 -35.35
N ALA A 28 -8.40 13.85 -34.11
CA ALA A 28 -6.98 13.95 -33.82
C ALA A 28 -6.32 12.74 -34.48
N ALA A 29 -5.39 13.00 -35.40
CA ALA A 29 -4.62 11.95 -36.04
C ALA A 29 -3.97 11.09 -34.95
N PRO A 30 -3.99 9.76 -35.08
CA PRO A 30 -3.21 8.91 -34.18
C PRO A 30 -1.76 9.41 -34.19
N PRO A 31 -1.07 9.40 -33.04
CA PRO A 31 0.33 9.82 -32.97
C PRO A 31 1.11 9.04 -34.02
N PRO A 32 2.10 9.68 -34.70
CA PRO A 32 2.87 9.00 -35.73
C PRO A 32 3.42 7.71 -35.15
N HIS A 33 3.11 6.60 -35.84
CA HIS A 33 3.58 5.27 -35.46
C HIS A 33 5.06 5.36 -35.10
N SER A 34 5.34 5.05 -33.83
CA SER A 34 6.68 4.80 -33.31
C SER A 34 7.53 4.15 -34.38
N THR A 35 8.58 4.85 -34.81
CA THR A 35 9.62 4.28 -35.67
C THR A 35 9.98 2.92 -35.11
N ARG A 36 9.68 1.86 -35.88
CA ARG A 36 9.95 0.46 -35.55
C ARG A 36 11.34 0.39 -34.90
N ALA A 37 11.35 0.17 -33.58
CA ALA A 37 12.59 0.03 -32.84
C ALA A 37 13.43 -1.01 -33.59
N LYS A 38 14.67 -0.66 -33.91
CA LYS A 38 15.62 -1.60 -34.53
C LYS A 38 15.57 -2.88 -33.70
N SER A 39 15.32 -4.01 -34.35
CA SER A 39 15.36 -5.34 -33.74
C SER A 39 16.64 -5.44 -32.93
N GLN A 40 16.52 -5.33 -31.60
CA GLN A 40 17.63 -5.61 -30.71
C GLN A 40 17.97 -7.09 -30.90
N ALA A 41 19.26 -7.39 -30.99
CA ALA A 41 19.73 -8.77 -30.93
C ALA A 41 19.10 -9.45 -29.71
N PRO A 42 18.75 -10.76 -29.76
CA PRO A 42 18.25 -11.46 -28.60
C PRO A 42 19.22 -11.22 -27.45
N LEU A 43 18.72 -10.66 -26.35
CA LEU A 43 19.50 -10.58 -25.12
C LEU A 43 20.01 -12.01 -24.84
N PRO A 44 21.29 -12.19 -24.46
CA PRO A 44 21.75 -13.49 -23.97
C PRO A 44 20.77 -13.93 -22.88
N PRO A 45 20.46 -15.24 -22.73
CA PRO A 45 19.46 -15.70 -21.79
C PRO A 45 19.78 -15.09 -20.43
N SER A 46 19.08 -14.02 -20.05
CA SER A 46 19.35 -13.37 -18.78
C SER A 46 18.96 -14.43 -17.76
N ALA A 47 19.92 -14.89 -16.96
CA ALA A 47 19.62 -15.84 -15.90
C ALA A 47 18.40 -15.31 -15.15
N ARG A 48 17.31 -16.09 -15.16
CA ARG A 48 16.05 -15.69 -14.52
C ARG A 48 16.37 -15.23 -13.10
N PRO A 49 15.82 -14.10 -12.63
CA PRO A 49 16.11 -13.62 -11.29
C PRO A 49 15.73 -14.73 -10.30
N LYS A 50 16.55 -14.92 -9.28
CA LYS A 50 16.28 -15.94 -8.25
C LYS A 50 15.28 -15.47 -7.21
N LEU A 51 15.20 -14.17 -7.00
CA LEU A 51 14.23 -13.52 -6.12
C LEU A 51 13.71 -12.27 -6.84
N VAL A 52 12.39 -12.11 -6.88
CA VAL A 52 11.72 -10.87 -7.24
C VAL A 52 11.27 -10.20 -5.95
N VAL A 53 11.63 -8.92 -5.79
CA VAL A 53 11.20 -8.10 -4.65
C VAL A 53 10.26 -7.01 -5.16
N LEU A 54 9.01 -7.04 -4.70
CA LEU A 54 8.03 -5.98 -4.92
C LEU A 54 8.01 -5.05 -3.70
N LEU A 55 8.35 -3.78 -3.90
CA LEU A 55 8.21 -2.75 -2.87
C LEU A 55 7.10 -1.80 -3.27
N VAL A 56 6.13 -1.60 -2.39
CA VAL A 56 5.08 -0.58 -2.54
C VAL A 56 5.22 0.40 -1.38
N VAL A 57 5.38 1.68 -1.69
CA VAL A 57 5.36 2.75 -0.69
C VAL A 57 3.98 3.40 -0.77
N ASP A 58 3.13 3.10 0.20
CA ASP A 58 1.73 3.52 0.20
C ASP A 58 1.65 5.05 0.23
N GLN A 59 0.79 5.63 -0.60
CA GLN A 59 0.67 7.07 -0.80
C GLN A 59 1.94 7.82 -1.31
N MET A 60 2.97 7.13 -1.80
CA MET A 60 4.13 7.81 -2.39
C MET A 60 3.78 8.43 -3.74
N ARG A 61 3.60 9.75 -3.77
CA ARG A 61 3.32 10.49 -4.99
C ARG A 61 4.54 10.50 -5.93
N GLY A 62 4.29 10.45 -7.23
CA GLY A 62 5.35 10.49 -8.23
C GLY A 62 6.24 11.74 -8.15
N ASP A 63 5.68 12.89 -7.76
CA ASP A 63 6.45 14.14 -7.64
C ASP A 63 7.39 14.17 -6.43
N TYR A 64 7.23 13.29 -5.44
CA TYR A 64 8.17 13.18 -4.32
C TYR A 64 9.56 12.76 -4.78
N VAL A 65 9.65 11.93 -5.82
CA VAL A 65 10.95 11.53 -6.39
C VAL A 65 11.72 12.77 -6.85
N ASP A 66 11.11 13.66 -7.63
CA ASP A 66 11.79 14.85 -8.11
C ASP A 66 12.14 15.85 -6.99
N LYS A 67 11.29 15.91 -5.96
CA LYS A 67 11.47 16.82 -4.82
C LYS A 67 12.56 16.37 -3.87
N PHE A 68 12.56 15.10 -3.48
CA PHE A 68 13.38 14.60 -2.36
C PHE A 68 14.61 13.80 -2.80
N LYS A 69 14.72 13.37 -4.07
CA LYS A 69 15.88 12.58 -4.55
C LYS A 69 17.25 13.20 -4.29
N GLY A 70 17.34 14.53 -4.15
CA GLY A 70 18.58 15.23 -3.82
C GLY A 70 19.09 14.93 -2.40
N GLN A 71 18.20 14.51 -1.49
CA GLN A 71 18.50 14.20 -0.09
C GLN A 71 18.71 12.71 0.15
N TRP A 72 18.20 11.85 -0.73
CA TRP A 72 18.38 10.40 -0.61
C TRP A 72 19.83 9.97 -0.82
N THR A 73 20.26 8.99 -0.03
CA THR A 73 21.63 8.44 -0.07
C THR A 73 21.68 6.93 -0.28
N GLY A 74 20.54 6.23 -0.17
CA GLY A 74 20.46 4.76 -0.17
C GLY A 74 19.50 4.17 -1.20
N GLY A 75 18.64 3.25 -0.76
CA GLY A 75 17.83 2.37 -1.61
C GLY A 75 17.00 3.08 -2.68
N LEU A 76 16.21 4.09 -2.31
CA LEU A 76 15.38 4.85 -3.28
C LEU A 76 16.24 5.55 -4.34
N LYS A 77 17.36 6.15 -3.94
CA LYS A 77 18.31 6.77 -4.89
C LYS A 77 18.87 5.73 -5.86
N ARG A 78 19.28 4.56 -5.35
CA ARG A 78 19.76 3.45 -6.18
C ARG A 78 18.71 3.04 -7.22
N LEU A 79 17.45 2.82 -6.80
CA LEU A 79 16.37 2.42 -7.69
C LEU A 79 16.13 3.45 -8.82
N VAL A 80 16.16 4.74 -8.49
CA VAL A 80 15.92 5.82 -9.46
C VAL A 80 17.10 6.05 -10.40
N GLN A 81 18.35 5.89 -9.91
CA GLN A 81 19.56 6.18 -10.69
C GLN A 81 20.06 5.00 -11.51
N GLU A 82 19.92 3.78 -11.00
CA GLU A 82 20.45 2.56 -11.62
C GLU A 82 19.36 1.68 -12.25
N GLY A 83 18.09 1.92 -11.91
CA GLY A 83 16.94 1.15 -12.39
C GLY A 83 16.27 1.74 -13.63
N ALA A 84 15.21 1.06 -14.08
CA ALA A 84 14.28 1.59 -15.06
C ALA A 84 13.23 2.46 -14.37
N TRP A 85 13.24 3.76 -14.66
CA TRP A 85 12.32 4.72 -14.02
C TRP A 85 11.23 5.19 -14.99
N PHE A 86 10.00 4.74 -14.74
CA PHE A 86 8.81 5.11 -15.50
C PHE A 86 8.13 6.32 -14.87
N ARG A 87 8.24 7.50 -15.51
CA ARG A 87 7.79 8.78 -14.94
C ARG A 87 6.33 9.13 -15.21
N GLU A 88 5.74 8.47 -16.19
CA GLU A 88 4.35 8.67 -16.62
C GLU A 88 3.46 7.47 -16.27
N ALA A 89 3.82 6.74 -15.20
CA ALA A 89 2.95 5.71 -14.65
C ALA A 89 1.75 6.35 -13.95
N ALA A 90 0.55 5.85 -14.23
CA ALA A 90 -0.69 6.36 -13.67
C ALA A 90 -1.66 5.21 -13.38
N TYR A 91 -2.57 5.43 -12.43
CA TYR A 91 -3.73 4.58 -12.23
C TYR A 91 -4.86 5.05 -13.15
N PRO A 92 -5.21 4.32 -14.24
CA PRO A 92 -6.20 4.77 -15.21
C PRO A 92 -7.62 4.43 -14.74
N TYR A 93 -7.93 4.68 -13.47
CA TYR A 93 -9.22 4.43 -12.84
C TYR A 93 -9.47 5.42 -11.70
N ALA A 94 -10.75 5.60 -11.36
CA ALA A 94 -11.17 6.65 -10.42
C ALA A 94 -10.84 6.35 -8.95
N ALA A 95 -10.99 5.09 -8.51
CA ALA A 95 -10.79 4.70 -7.12
C ALA A 95 -9.30 4.47 -6.81
N THR A 96 -8.55 5.55 -6.62
CA THR A 96 -7.12 5.50 -6.28
C THR A 96 -6.91 5.24 -4.78
N GLU A 97 -7.44 4.11 -4.31
CA GLU A 97 -7.37 3.66 -2.92
C GLU A 97 -6.39 2.49 -2.76
N THR A 98 -5.88 2.27 -1.54
CA THR A 98 -4.85 1.25 -1.22
C THR A 98 -5.18 -0.12 -1.81
N CYS A 99 -6.34 -0.69 -1.51
CA CYS A 99 -6.66 -2.07 -1.91
C CYS A 99 -6.78 -2.23 -3.44
N VAL A 100 -7.32 -1.19 -4.10
CA VAL A 100 -7.49 -1.13 -5.54
C VAL A 100 -6.13 -1.04 -6.24
N GLY A 101 -5.26 -0.15 -5.76
CA GLY A 101 -3.88 0.03 -6.21
C GLY A 101 -3.05 -1.24 -6.09
N HIS A 102 -3.04 -1.86 -4.89
CA HIS A 102 -2.27 -3.07 -4.65
C HIS A 102 -2.78 -4.25 -5.47
N ALA A 103 -4.09 -4.43 -5.63
CA ALA A 103 -4.65 -5.45 -6.50
C ALA A 103 -4.27 -5.23 -7.98
N THR A 104 -4.26 -3.98 -8.46
CA THR A 104 -3.81 -3.65 -9.82
C THR A 104 -2.32 -3.98 -10.01
N ILE A 105 -1.45 -3.54 -9.11
CA ILE A 105 -0.01 -3.83 -9.14
C ILE A 105 0.21 -5.35 -9.17
N SER A 106 -0.55 -6.08 -8.36
CA SER A 106 -0.32 -7.51 -8.14
C SER A 106 -0.91 -8.38 -9.24
N THR A 107 -1.96 -7.95 -9.93
CA THR A 107 -2.62 -8.77 -10.98
C THR A 107 -2.26 -8.33 -12.40
N GLY A 108 -1.74 -7.11 -12.58
CA GLY A 108 -1.59 -6.49 -13.89
C GLY A 108 -2.92 -6.16 -14.58
N ALA A 109 -4.03 -6.25 -13.87
CA ALA A 109 -5.38 -5.98 -14.37
C ALA A 109 -5.99 -4.75 -13.67
N PHE A 110 -7.12 -4.25 -14.19
CA PHE A 110 -7.85 -3.12 -13.61
C PHE A 110 -9.02 -3.56 -12.72
N PRO A 111 -9.59 -2.65 -11.90
CA PRO A 111 -10.65 -2.96 -10.94
C PRO A 111 -11.87 -3.66 -11.53
N ALA A 112 -12.25 -3.29 -12.76
CA ALA A 112 -13.34 -3.93 -13.49
C ALA A 112 -13.10 -5.42 -13.76
N THR A 113 -11.84 -5.87 -13.78
CA THR A 113 -11.44 -7.26 -14.06
C THR A 113 -11.11 -8.01 -12.77
N HIS A 114 -10.21 -7.49 -11.93
CA HIS A 114 -9.81 -8.18 -10.69
C HIS A 114 -10.88 -8.10 -9.57
N GLY A 115 -11.87 -7.23 -9.69
CA GLY A 115 -13.05 -7.18 -8.83
C GLY A 115 -12.88 -6.40 -7.52
N ILE A 116 -11.71 -5.82 -7.26
CA ILE A 116 -11.43 -5.00 -6.07
C ILE A 116 -11.63 -3.53 -6.45
N ILE A 117 -12.72 -2.92 -5.98
CA ILE A 117 -13.19 -1.62 -6.48
C ILE A 117 -13.08 -0.46 -5.46
N ALA A 118 -12.86 -0.79 -4.19
CA ALA A 118 -12.66 0.14 -3.08
C ALA A 118 -11.99 -0.60 -1.91
N ASN A 119 -11.54 0.11 -0.89
CA ASN A 119 -11.06 -0.45 0.38
C ASN A 119 -12.17 -1.17 1.16
N ALA A 120 -13.40 -0.70 1.04
CA ALA A 120 -14.60 -1.32 1.59
C ALA A 120 -15.83 -0.97 0.73
N TRP A 121 -16.84 -1.83 0.73
CA TRP A 121 -18.10 -1.56 0.02
C TRP A 121 -19.28 -2.25 0.69
N TRP A 122 -20.49 -1.83 0.31
CA TRP A 122 -21.73 -2.48 0.72
C TRP A 122 -21.91 -3.80 -0.05
N ASP A 123 -21.85 -4.91 0.66
CA ASP A 123 -22.10 -6.24 0.14
C ASP A 123 -23.60 -6.54 0.24
N ARG A 124 -24.24 -6.73 -0.92
CA ARG A 124 -25.71 -6.86 -1.00
C ARG A 124 -26.22 -8.17 -0.42
N ASP A 125 -25.42 -9.24 -0.55
CA ASP A 125 -25.81 -10.58 -0.11
C ASP A 125 -25.77 -10.67 1.42
N SER A 126 -24.73 -10.13 2.04
CA SER A 126 -24.60 -10.09 3.50
C SER A 126 -25.25 -8.86 4.17
N GLN A 127 -25.70 -7.88 3.37
CA GLN A 127 -26.29 -6.60 3.81
C GLN A 127 -25.42 -5.85 4.82
N LYS A 128 -24.11 -5.78 4.58
CA LYS A 128 -23.14 -5.13 5.46
C LYS A 128 -22.07 -4.41 4.66
N MET A 129 -21.43 -3.41 5.28
CA MET A 129 -20.14 -2.93 4.81
C MET A 129 -19.08 -4.00 5.08
N VAL A 130 -18.32 -4.36 4.06
CA VAL A 130 -17.22 -5.33 4.15
C VAL A 130 -15.94 -4.68 3.62
N THR A 131 -14.81 -5.02 4.22
CA THR A 131 -13.49 -4.64 3.68
C THR A 131 -13.19 -5.47 2.43
N CYS A 132 -12.27 -4.98 1.61
CA CYS A 132 -11.91 -5.64 0.37
C CYS A 132 -11.29 -7.03 0.54
N THR A 133 -10.73 -7.33 1.71
CA THR A 133 -10.13 -8.61 2.07
C THR A 133 -11.01 -9.48 2.95
N PHE A 134 -12.18 -8.97 3.39
CA PHE A 134 -13.06 -9.73 4.26
C PHE A 134 -13.49 -11.06 3.61
N ASP A 135 -13.21 -12.15 4.32
CA ASP A 135 -13.57 -13.51 3.96
C ASP A 135 -14.28 -14.19 5.14
N PRO A 136 -15.58 -14.54 5.00
CA PRO A 136 -16.34 -15.16 6.07
C PRO A 136 -15.94 -16.63 6.35
N ASN A 137 -15.09 -17.23 5.54
CA ASN A 137 -14.72 -18.65 5.64
C ASN A 137 -13.40 -18.90 6.38
N VAL A 138 -12.72 -17.83 6.82
CA VAL A 138 -11.41 -17.89 7.46
C VAL A 138 -11.40 -17.05 8.72
N THR A 139 -10.40 -17.27 9.56
CA THR A 139 -10.21 -16.52 10.80
C THR A 139 -8.81 -15.94 10.84
N ASN A 140 -8.70 -14.70 11.27
CA ASN A 140 -7.41 -14.09 11.53
C ASN A 140 -6.74 -14.75 12.74
N LEU A 141 -5.42 -14.89 12.67
CA LEU A 141 -4.57 -15.56 13.65
C LEU A 141 -3.46 -14.58 14.07
N ALA A 142 -3.33 -14.32 15.36
CA ALA A 142 -2.28 -13.48 15.89
C ALA A 142 -1.01 -14.27 16.17
N TYR A 143 0.14 -13.66 15.92
CA TYR A 143 1.44 -14.13 16.39
C TYR A 143 1.70 -13.70 17.84
N ALA A 144 2.61 -14.40 18.50
CA ALA A 144 3.16 -14.10 19.82
C ALA A 144 2.12 -13.90 20.93
N GLY A 145 0.98 -14.61 20.84
CA GLY A 145 -0.10 -14.50 21.81
C GLY A 145 -0.88 -13.18 21.76
N GLY A 146 -0.77 -12.43 20.66
CA GLY A 146 -1.60 -11.26 20.40
C GLY A 146 -3.08 -11.60 20.21
N SER A 147 -3.88 -10.58 19.91
CA SER A 147 -5.32 -10.72 19.64
C SER A 147 -5.63 -10.51 18.17
N ALA A 148 -6.48 -11.37 17.60
CA ALA A 148 -6.96 -11.24 16.24
C ALA A 148 -8.49 -11.23 16.21
N THR A 149 -9.07 -10.46 15.31
CA THR A 149 -10.51 -10.48 15.02
C THR A 149 -10.75 -10.53 13.52
N GLY A 150 -11.94 -10.98 13.10
CA GLY A 150 -12.31 -11.05 11.69
C GLY A 150 -11.64 -12.19 10.92
N GLY A 151 -11.64 -12.06 9.59
CA GLY A 151 -11.10 -13.03 8.65
C GLY A 151 -10.76 -12.33 7.35
N ASP A 152 -9.49 -12.38 6.98
CA ASP A 152 -8.96 -11.72 5.78
C ASP A 152 -8.24 -12.71 4.86
N SER A 153 -8.59 -12.69 3.58
CA SER A 153 -7.92 -13.45 2.53
C SER A 153 -8.12 -12.81 1.15
N ALA A 154 -7.46 -13.37 0.14
CA ALA A 154 -7.67 -12.96 -1.25
C ALA A 154 -9.02 -13.43 -1.84
N TRP A 155 -9.96 -13.95 -1.03
CA TRP A 155 -11.28 -14.46 -1.45
C TRP A 155 -12.04 -13.58 -2.45
N ARG A 156 -11.93 -12.25 -2.31
CA ARG A 156 -12.64 -11.29 -3.15
C ARG A 156 -11.88 -10.93 -4.45
N MET A 157 -10.63 -11.35 -4.59
CA MET A 157 -9.88 -11.20 -5.83
C MET A 157 -10.35 -12.23 -6.86
N ARG A 158 -10.77 -11.76 -8.03
CA ARG A 158 -11.25 -12.64 -9.11
C ARG A 158 -10.14 -13.20 -9.99
N LEU A 159 -8.93 -12.66 -9.86
CA LEU A 159 -7.77 -13.02 -10.65
C LEU A 159 -6.62 -13.45 -9.76
N PRO A 160 -5.79 -14.41 -10.22
CA PRO A 160 -4.54 -14.72 -9.55
C PRO A 160 -3.64 -13.47 -9.51
N ALA A 161 -2.90 -13.33 -8.42
CA ALA A 161 -1.79 -12.38 -8.37
C ALA A 161 -0.60 -12.91 -9.20
N PHE A 162 0.35 -12.03 -9.50
CA PHE A 162 1.62 -12.37 -10.15
C PHE A 162 2.36 -13.46 -9.37
N SER A 163 2.29 -13.42 -8.04
CA SER A 163 2.82 -14.45 -7.15
C SER A 163 2.16 -15.81 -7.34
N ASP A 164 0.82 -15.86 -7.49
CA ASP A 164 0.07 -17.09 -7.75
C ASP A 164 0.51 -17.71 -9.08
N GLU A 165 0.64 -16.89 -10.14
CA GLU A 165 1.10 -17.33 -11.46
C GLU A 165 2.54 -17.82 -11.45
N LEU A 166 3.44 -17.11 -10.75
CA LEU A 166 4.83 -17.53 -10.60
C LEU A 166 4.92 -18.89 -9.89
N ARG A 167 4.13 -19.07 -8.84
CA ARG A 167 4.03 -20.34 -8.12
C ARG A 167 3.50 -21.46 -9.01
N PHE A 168 2.42 -21.22 -9.74
CA PHE A 168 1.83 -22.20 -10.65
C PHE A 168 2.84 -22.65 -11.73
N GLN A 169 3.50 -21.71 -12.40
CA GLN A 169 4.44 -22.00 -13.49
C GLN A 169 5.74 -22.67 -13.00
N SER A 170 6.10 -22.47 -11.74
CA SER A 170 7.28 -23.10 -11.13
C SER A 170 7.05 -24.55 -10.66
N GLY A 171 5.84 -25.10 -10.85
CA GLY A 171 5.44 -26.40 -10.28
C GLY A 171 5.42 -26.38 -8.75
N GLY A 172 5.16 -25.21 -8.15
CA GLY A 172 5.13 -25.02 -6.70
C GLY A 172 6.48 -24.82 -6.02
N SER A 173 7.58 -24.73 -6.78
CA SER A 173 8.94 -24.54 -6.22
C SER A 173 9.24 -23.09 -5.79
N THR A 174 8.46 -22.12 -6.26
CA THR A 174 8.50 -20.72 -5.82
C THR A 174 7.90 -20.57 -4.43
N ARG A 175 8.64 -19.87 -3.56
CA ARG A 175 8.13 -19.37 -2.29
C ARG A 175 7.60 -17.95 -2.45
N VAL A 176 6.47 -17.66 -1.82
CA VAL A 176 5.78 -16.37 -1.88
C VAL A 176 5.60 -15.83 -0.47
N VAL A 177 6.15 -14.65 -0.20
CA VAL A 177 6.12 -13.99 1.11
C VAL A 177 5.67 -12.56 0.96
N THR A 178 4.72 -12.10 1.78
CA THR A 178 4.22 -10.73 1.72
C THR A 178 3.97 -10.11 3.08
N PHE A 179 4.41 -8.87 3.27
CA PHE A 179 4.31 -8.13 4.52
C PHE A 179 3.82 -6.70 4.33
N SER A 180 3.05 -6.19 5.28
CA SER A 180 2.61 -4.79 5.35
C SER A 180 2.16 -4.42 6.76
N LEU A 181 1.86 -3.15 7.05
CA LEU A 181 1.07 -2.80 8.24
C LEU A 181 -0.44 -2.91 7.96
N LYS A 182 -0.86 -3.21 6.73
CA LYS A 182 -2.27 -3.30 6.33
C LYS A 182 -2.60 -4.66 5.72
N ALA A 183 -3.66 -5.31 6.24
CA ALA A 183 -4.18 -6.55 5.68
C ALA A 183 -4.41 -6.46 4.16
N ARG A 184 -5.13 -5.40 3.74
CA ARG A 184 -5.45 -5.12 2.33
C ARG A 184 -4.26 -4.97 1.39
N ALA A 185 -3.09 -4.60 1.89
CA ALA A 185 -1.88 -4.51 1.09
C ALA A 185 -1.15 -5.85 1.05
N ALA A 186 -0.91 -6.49 2.21
CA ALA A 186 -0.24 -7.78 2.27
C ALA A 186 -0.99 -8.87 1.49
N VAL A 187 -2.30 -9.00 1.75
CA VAL A 187 -3.17 -10.02 1.14
C VAL A 187 -3.23 -9.89 -0.39
N THR A 188 -3.40 -8.67 -0.91
CA THR A 188 -3.55 -8.48 -2.37
C THR A 188 -2.25 -8.68 -3.13
N MET A 189 -1.11 -8.37 -2.52
CA MET A 189 0.22 -8.73 -3.06
C MET A 189 0.51 -10.23 -2.95
N GLY A 190 0.01 -10.89 -1.91
CA GLY A 190 0.22 -12.31 -1.67
C GLY A 190 -0.60 -13.19 -2.61
N GLY A 191 -1.83 -12.75 -2.92
CA GLY A 191 -2.78 -13.53 -3.69
C GLY A 191 -3.36 -14.70 -2.87
N HIS A 192 -3.74 -15.75 -3.56
CA HIS A 192 -4.51 -16.86 -2.99
C HIS A 192 -3.63 -17.93 -2.36
N LYS A 193 -2.38 -18.04 -2.80
CA LYS A 193 -1.48 -19.16 -2.49
C LYS A 193 -0.11 -18.67 -2.03
N ALA A 194 -0.05 -17.56 -1.30
CA ALA A 194 1.19 -17.17 -0.63
C ALA A 194 1.57 -18.16 0.49
N ASP A 195 2.86 -18.39 0.72
CA ASP A 195 3.35 -19.22 1.84
C ASP A 195 3.36 -18.45 3.16
N ALA A 196 3.58 -17.14 3.11
CA ALA A 196 3.46 -16.26 4.26
C ALA A 196 2.82 -14.92 3.87
N VAL A 197 1.74 -14.56 4.55
CA VAL A 197 1.09 -13.24 4.48
C VAL A 197 0.96 -12.75 5.89
N THR A 198 1.52 -11.58 6.20
CA THR A 198 1.48 -11.05 7.57
C THR A 198 1.28 -9.55 7.55
N TRP A 199 0.39 -9.07 8.39
CA TRP A 199 0.11 -7.65 8.56
C TRP A 199 0.02 -7.26 10.03
N PHE A 200 0.08 -5.96 10.30
CA PHE A 200 -0.14 -5.42 11.63
C PHE A 200 -1.63 -5.06 11.82
N ASP A 201 -2.16 -5.28 13.02
CA ASP A 201 -3.48 -4.84 13.43
C ASP A 201 -3.48 -4.58 14.94
N ASN A 202 -3.70 -3.32 15.32
CA ASN A 202 -3.94 -2.87 16.70
C ASN A 202 -2.99 -3.51 17.74
N GLY A 203 -1.67 -3.39 17.53
CA GLY A 203 -0.66 -3.89 18.46
C GLY A 203 -0.24 -5.34 18.26
N SER A 204 -0.86 -6.05 17.32
CA SER A 204 -0.57 -7.46 17.04
C SER A 204 -0.13 -7.66 15.59
N TRP A 205 0.80 -8.59 15.37
CA TRP A 205 1.07 -9.12 14.04
C TRP A 205 0.11 -10.27 13.74
N ILE A 206 -0.48 -10.26 12.57
CA ILE A 206 -1.62 -11.08 12.19
C ILE A 206 -1.35 -11.79 10.85
N THR A 207 -1.84 -13.01 10.72
CA THR A 207 -2.07 -13.76 9.47
C THR A 207 -3.53 -14.25 9.47
N SER A 208 -3.92 -15.13 8.55
CA SER A 208 -5.22 -15.82 8.63
C SER A 208 -5.08 -17.31 8.37
N SER A 209 -6.14 -18.06 8.68
CA SER A 209 -6.21 -19.50 8.42
C SER A 209 -6.13 -19.85 6.93
N ALA A 210 -6.28 -18.88 6.02
CA ALA A 210 -6.04 -19.06 4.59
C ALA A 210 -4.55 -19.33 4.26
N TYR A 211 -3.64 -18.72 5.02
CA TYR A 211 -2.19 -18.76 4.79
C TYR A 211 -1.45 -19.59 5.85
N GLY A 212 -1.96 -19.59 7.08
CA GLY A 212 -1.36 -20.23 8.24
C GLY A 212 -0.27 -19.38 8.90
N SER A 213 0.08 -19.77 10.13
CA SER A 213 1.16 -19.15 10.90
C SER A 213 2.52 -19.79 10.55
N MET A 214 3.56 -18.97 10.56
CA MET A 214 4.94 -19.38 10.30
C MET A 214 5.77 -19.32 11.60
N PRO A 215 6.46 -20.39 11.99
CA PRO A 215 7.25 -20.41 13.23
C PRO A 215 8.31 -19.31 13.31
N PHE A 216 8.99 -19.00 12.20
CA PHE A 216 10.02 -17.96 12.24
C PHE A 216 9.47 -16.55 12.47
N ILE A 217 8.22 -16.29 12.07
CA ILE A 217 7.53 -15.01 12.31
C ILE A 217 7.11 -14.95 13.79
N GLU A 218 6.57 -16.04 14.32
CA GLU A 218 6.26 -16.18 15.74
C GLU A 218 7.49 -15.88 16.61
N ASP A 219 8.63 -16.49 16.29
CA ASP A 219 9.89 -16.29 17.01
C ASP A 219 10.42 -14.86 16.84
N PHE A 220 10.31 -14.30 15.63
CA PHE A 220 10.74 -12.93 15.37
C PHE A 220 9.93 -11.92 16.19
N VAL A 221 8.60 -12.03 16.20
CA VAL A 221 7.71 -11.10 16.93
C VAL A 221 7.92 -11.22 18.44
N LYS A 222 8.15 -12.43 18.97
CA LYS A 222 8.52 -12.63 20.39
C LYS A 222 9.84 -11.98 20.75
N ALA A 223 10.85 -12.11 19.90
CA ALA A 223 12.18 -11.55 20.13
C ALA A 223 12.24 -10.02 19.94
N HIS A 224 11.35 -9.47 19.11
CA HIS A 224 11.29 -8.06 18.77
C HIS A 224 9.92 -7.51 19.14
N ALA A 225 9.64 -7.39 20.44
CA ALA A 225 8.39 -6.83 20.91
C ALA A 225 8.34 -5.32 20.60
N MET A 226 7.31 -4.84 19.90
CA MET A 226 7.19 -3.43 19.47
C MET A 226 7.24 -2.45 20.65
N LYS A 227 6.82 -2.89 21.85
CA LYS A 227 6.92 -2.10 23.08
C LYS A 227 8.32 -1.64 23.44
N VAL A 228 9.39 -2.20 22.86
CA VAL A 228 10.76 -1.70 23.04
C VAL A 228 10.94 -0.28 22.45
N ASP A 229 10.04 0.13 21.56
CA ASP A 229 10.01 1.49 21.01
C ASP A 229 9.20 2.47 21.87
N TYR A 230 8.50 1.98 22.91
CA TYR A 230 7.78 2.83 23.85
C TYR A 230 8.75 3.78 24.57
N GLY A 231 8.40 5.06 24.57
CA GLY A 231 9.22 6.14 25.12
C GLY A 231 10.26 6.71 24.16
N LYS A 232 10.50 6.07 23.00
CA LYS A 232 11.30 6.65 21.92
C LYS A 232 10.57 7.84 21.29
N SER A 233 11.28 8.55 20.42
CA SER A 233 10.78 9.74 19.76
C SER A 233 11.21 9.72 18.29
N TRP A 234 10.30 10.10 17.41
CA TRP A 234 10.63 10.40 16.04
C TRP A 234 11.13 11.84 15.97
N GLU A 235 12.42 11.96 15.66
CA GLU A 235 13.17 13.21 15.55
C GLU A 235 13.50 13.46 14.07
N LEU A 236 13.71 14.74 13.71
CA LEU A 236 14.15 15.11 12.36
C LEU A 236 15.48 14.43 12.01
N SER A 237 15.53 13.76 10.86
CA SER A 237 16.72 13.09 10.34
C SER A 237 17.73 14.06 9.72
N LEU A 238 17.27 15.23 9.27
CA LEU A 238 18.07 16.29 8.66
C LEU A 238 18.03 17.59 9.51
N PRO A 239 18.96 18.54 9.28
CA PRO A 239 18.85 19.87 9.87
C PRO A 239 17.56 20.58 9.41
N LYS A 240 16.93 21.37 10.28
CA LYS A 240 15.67 22.12 9.97
C LYS A 240 15.74 22.91 8.65
N SER A 241 16.90 23.47 8.31
CA SER A 241 17.11 24.23 7.07
C SER A 241 17.04 23.40 5.79
N ALA A 242 17.03 22.07 5.88
CA ALA A 242 16.91 21.16 4.75
C ALA A 242 15.45 20.81 4.40
N TYR A 243 14.48 21.16 5.25
CA TYR A 243 13.06 20.86 4.98
C TYR A 243 12.43 21.95 4.12
N PHE A 244 11.64 21.54 3.13
CA PHE A 244 11.14 22.42 2.06
C PHE A 244 9.79 23.05 2.35
N TYR A 245 9.04 22.50 3.32
CA TYR A 245 7.67 22.93 3.61
C TYR A 245 7.55 23.58 4.98
N ASP A 246 6.33 23.79 5.45
CA ASP A 246 6.07 24.33 6.78
C ASP A 246 6.22 23.23 7.84
N GLU A 247 6.75 23.59 9.01
CA GLU A 247 6.84 22.71 10.18
C GLU A 247 5.44 22.37 10.73
N GLN A 248 4.46 23.26 10.52
CA GLN A 248 3.04 23.01 10.79
C GLN A 248 2.25 23.12 9.48
N ALA A 249 1.92 21.98 8.88
CA ALA A 249 1.14 21.96 7.66
C ALA A 249 -0.32 22.38 7.90
N THR A 250 -0.90 23.12 6.95
CA THR A 250 -2.31 23.55 7.04
C THR A 250 -3.25 22.33 6.96
N GLY A 251 -4.14 22.22 7.94
CA GLY A 251 -5.11 21.12 8.02
C GLY A 251 -4.54 19.82 8.57
N ALA A 252 -3.33 19.85 9.15
CA ALA A 252 -2.76 18.70 9.81
C ALA A 252 -3.55 18.33 11.08
N GLU A 253 -3.78 17.04 11.26
CA GLU A 253 -4.39 16.42 12.44
C GLU A 253 -3.45 15.32 12.93
N ALA A 254 -2.57 15.65 13.89
CA ALA A 254 -1.61 14.70 14.42
C ALA A 254 -2.28 13.56 15.20
N ALA A 255 -1.56 12.45 15.34
CA ALA A 255 -2.00 11.34 16.18
C ALA A 255 -2.26 11.79 17.63
N GLU A 256 -3.19 11.14 18.31
CA GLU A 256 -3.47 11.43 19.72
C GLU A 256 -2.17 11.36 20.55
N GLY A 257 -1.86 12.42 21.30
CA GLY A 257 -0.62 12.53 22.09
C GLY A 257 0.56 13.21 21.38
N TRP A 258 0.41 13.60 20.11
CA TRP A 258 1.39 14.41 19.39
C TRP A 258 0.95 15.87 19.26
N GLU A 259 1.94 16.76 19.22
CA GLU A 259 1.78 18.12 18.71
C GLU A 259 1.90 18.12 17.19
N LEU A 260 1.59 19.24 16.53
CA LEU A 260 1.77 19.39 15.07
C LEU A 260 3.23 19.57 14.64
N THR A 261 4.18 19.59 15.57
CA THR A 261 5.59 19.87 15.32
C THR A 261 6.47 18.82 15.94
N PHE A 262 7.65 18.60 15.35
CA PHE A 262 8.66 17.74 15.91
C PHE A 262 9.16 18.22 17.29
N PRO A 263 9.50 17.28 18.19
CA PRO A 263 9.52 15.83 17.96
C PRO A 263 8.21 15.10 18.27
N HIS A 264 8.07 13.90 17.70
CA HIS A 264 6.86 13.06 17.80
C HIS A 264 7.11 11.84 18.74
N PRO A 265 6.80 11.94 20.04
CA PRO A 265 7.10 10.89 21.02
C PRO A 265 6.15 9.68 20.92
N LEU A 266 6.69 8.47 21.01
CA LEU A 266 5.92 7.21 21.03
C LEU A 266 5.53 6.84 22.47
N ARG A 267 4.53 7.50 23.04
CA ARG A 267 4.14 7.35 24.47
C ARG A 267 2.66 7.07 24.72
N GLY A 268 1.84 7.00 23.66
CA GLY A 268 0.39 6.84 23.82
C GLY A 268 -0.27 8.06 24.46
N LYS A 269 -1.40 7.84 25.14
CA LYS A 269 -2.21 8.91 25.75
C LYS A 269 -1.87 9.18 27.23
N ALA A 270 -1.74 8.12 28.02
CA ALA A 270 -1.59 8.18 29.47
C ALA A 270 -0.33 7.41 29.90
N GLY A 271 0.80 8.11 29.89
CA GLY A 271 2.12 7.50 29.92
C GLY A 271 2.41 6.61 31.14
N SER A 272 2.45 5.30 30.91
CA SER A 272 3.31 4.34 31.64
C SER A 272 3.48 3.01 30.88
N GLU A 273 2.55 2.63 30.01
CA GLU A 273 2.57 1.40 29.21
C GLU A 273 2.02 1.63 27.79
N PRO A 274 2.39 0.80 26.78
CA PRO A 274 1.84 0.84 25.43
C PRO A 274 0.30 0.68 25.40
N ASP A 275 -0.40 1.68 24.87
CA ASP A 275 -1.85 1.67 24.65
C ASP A 275 -2.18 1.71 23.13
N PRO A 276 -3.46 1.68 22.71
CA PRO A 276 -3.80 1.79 21.28
C PRO A 276 -3.28 3.07 20.62
N ALA A 277 -3.17 4.18 21.36
CA ALA A 277 -2.60 5.42 20.82
C ALA A 277 -1.09 5.27 20.54
N PHE A 278 -0.34 4.56 21.39
CA PHE A 278 1.06 4.23 21.11
C PHE A 278 1.22 3.43 19.81
N TYR A 279 0.38 2.41 19.58
CA TYR A 279 0.49 1.63 18.35
C TYR A 279 0.15 2.45 17.10
N ASN A 280 -0.85 3.34 17.18
CA ASN A 280 -1.13 4.30 16.11
C ASN A 280 0.06 5.25 15.84
N GLN A 281 0.66 5.81 16.90
CA GLN A 281 1.88 6.62 16.80
C GLN A 281 3.03 5.83 16.17
N TRP A 282 3.20 4.56 16.55
CA TRP A 282 4.24 3.68 16.03
C TRP A 282 4.04 3.39 14.54
N GLU A 283 2.82 3.03 14.12
CA GLU A 283 2.45 2.86 12.70
C GLU A 283 2.65 4.14 11.88
N MET A 284 2.52 5.32 12.49
CA MET A 284 2.77 6.64 11.90
C MET A 284 4.23 7.11 11.99
N SER A 285 5.19 6.20 12.17
CA SER A 285 6.60 6.56 12.36
C SER A 285 7.57 5.66 11.57
N PRO A 286 8.82 6.11 11.35
CA PRO A 286 9.85 5.29 10.69
C PRO A 286 10.18 3.98 11.42
N PHE A 287 9.82 3.84 12.70
CA PHE A 287 10.05 2.64 13.50
C PHE A 287 9.27 1.44 12.95
N ALA A 288 8.03 1.64 12.49
CA ALA A 288 7.21 0.57 11.94
C ALA A 288 7.75 0.05 10.60
N ASP A 289 8.14 0.93 9.69
CA ASP A 289 8.76 0.53 8.41
C ASP A 289 10.14 -0.12 8.63
N THR A 290 10.91 0.34 9.62
CA THR A 290 12.18 -0.32 10.02
C THR A 290 11.92 -1.73 10.55
N TYR A 291 10.88 -1.92 11.36
CA TYR A 291 10.49 -3.23 11.86
C TYR A 291 10.07 -4.16 10.72
N LEU A 292 9.22 -3.66 9.82
CA LEU A 292 8.73 -4.39 8.65
C LEU A 292 9.89 -4.83 7.75
N THR A 293 10.89 -3.97 7.55
CA THR A 293 12.12 -4.28 6.82
C THR A 293 12.89 -5.44 7.46
N LYS A 294 13.09 -5.40 8.79
CA LYS A 294 13.78 -6.47 9.52
C LYS A 294 13.03 -7.80 9.45
N LEU A 295 11.70 -7.77 9.47
CA LEU A 295 10.88 -8.97 9.29
C LEU A 295 11.05 -9.54 7.87
N ALA A 296 11.09 -8.68 6.84
CA ALA A 296 11.34 -9.08 5.47
C ALA A 296 12.74 -9.69 5.28
N GLU A 297 13.78 -9.08 5.83
CA GLU A 297 15.15 -9.62 5.86
C GLU A 297 15.19 -10.98 6.57
N ARG A 298 14.51 -11.10 7.72
CA ARG A 298 14.40 -12.37 8.44
C ARG A 298 13.76 -13.46 7.57
N ALA A 299 12.73 -13.14 6.80
CA ALA A 299 12.11 -14.10 5.89
C ALA A 299 13.05 -14.54 4.77
N VAL A 300 13.84 -13.60 4.20
CA VAL A 300 14.88 -13.93 3.19
C VAL A 300 15.85 -14.97 3.75
N ASP A 301 16.34 -14.76 4.97
CA ASP A 301 17.31 -15.66 5.60
C ASP A 301 16.69 -17.00 5.97
N GLN A 302 15.54 -17.00 6.65
CA GLN A 302 14.91 -18.20 7.19
C GLN A 302 14.34 -19.12 6.12
N LEU A 303 13.75 -18.53 5.09
CA LEU A 303 13.20 -19.30 3.98
C LEU A 303 14.23 -19.54 2.89
N GLY A 304 15.41 -18.94 2.95
CA GLY A 304 16.42 -19.05 1.90
C GLY A 304 15.91 -18.54 0.54
N LEU A 305 15.20 -17.40 0.56
CA LEU A 305 14.65 -16.81 -0.66
C LEU A 305 15.77 -16.48 -1.64
N GLY A 306 15.60 -16.86 -2.91
CA GLY A 306 16.61 -16.75 -3.95
C GLY A 306 17.67 -17.87 -3.98
N LYS A 307 17.63 -18.82 -3.04
CA LYS A 307 18.57 -19.96 -2.99
C LYS A 307 18.01 -21.24 -3.60
N GLY A 308 16.74 -21.23 -4.02
CA GLY A 308 16.03 -22.39 -4.55
C GLY A 308 16.20 -22.63 -6.06
N GLY A 309 15.53 -23.67 -6.54
CA GLY A 309 15.47 -24.00 -7.97
C GLY A 309 14.65 -22.98 -8.77
N GLY A 310 13.54 -22.50 -8.20
CA GLY A 310 12.64 -21.51 -8.80
C GLY A 310 13.04 -20.06 -8.55
N THR A 311 12.20 -19.14 -9.02
CA THR A 311 12.25 -17.71 -8.68
C THR A 311 11.29 -17.47 -7.52
N ASP A 312 11.80 -17.04 -6.38
CA ASP A 312 10.95 -16.67 -5.24
C ASP A 312 10.39 -15.25 -5.38
N PHE A 313 9.35 -14.95 -4.60
CA PHE A 313 8.71 -13.65 -4.57
C PHE A 313 8.58 -13.14 -3.13
N LEU A 314 9.08 -11.93 -2.90
CA LEU A 314 8.91 -11.18 -1.65
C LEU A 314 8.21 -9.85 -1.96
N ALA A 315 7.09 -9.56 -1.32
CA ALA A 315 6.47 -8.25 -1.40
C ALA A 315 6.43 -7.56 -0.04
N VAL A 316 6.77 -6.28 0.00
CA VAL A 316 6.71 -5.45 1.20
C VAL A 316 6.01 -4.15 0.85
N SER A 317 4.93 -3.86 1.57
CA SER A 317 4.21 -2.58 1.45
C SER A 317 4.42 -1.74 2.71
N TYR A 318 5.20 -0.68 2.56
CA TYR A 318 5.43 0.32 3.59
C TYR A 318 4.21 1.23 3.69
N SER A 319 3.56 1.20 4.85
CA SER A 319 2.26 1.83 5.06
C SER A 319 2.35 3.13 5.85
N SER A 320 3.44 3.33 6.61
CA SER A 320 3.62 4.53 7.43
C SER A 320 3.56 5.84 6.64
N PRO A 321 4.09 5.94 5.39
CA PRO A 321 3.95 7.17 4.61
C PRO A 321 2.50 7.53 4.28
N ASP A 322 1.61 6.56 4.12
CA ASP A 322 0.17 6.81 3.93
C ASP A 322 -0.48 7.31 5.22
N HIS A 323 -0.18 6.70 6.37
CA HIS A 323 -0.69 7.17 7.65
C HIS A 323 -0.21 8.60 7.97
N VAL A 324 1.07 8.88 7.74
CA VAL A 324 1.65 10.22 7.89
C VAL A 324 1.02 11.21 6.92
N GLY A 325 0.87 10.84 5.65
CA GLY A 325 0.27 11.71 4.64
C GLY A 325 -1.20 12.00 4.89
N HIS A 326 -1.95 11.06 5.48
CA HIS A 326 -3.31 11.30 5.94
C HIS A 326 -3.37 12.31 7.09
N ALA A 327 -2.44 12.23 8.05
CA ALA A 327 -2.42 13.10 9.22
C ALA A 327 -1.86 14.50 8.93
N PHE A 328 -0.74 14.60 8.22
CA PHE A 328 0.00 15.86 8.05
C PHE A 328 -0.12 16.45 6.63
N GLY A 329 -0.62 15.68 5.68
CA GLY A 329 -0.74 16.10 4.29
C GLY A 329 0.59 16.01 3.51
N PRO A 330 0.53 16.18 2.17
CA PRO A 330 1.64 15.87 1.28
C PRO A 330 2.74 16.96 1.19
N ARG A 331 2.63 18.01 2.00
CA ARG A 331 3.55 19.16 2.04
C ARG A 331 3.90 19.47 3.49
N SER A 332 4.32 18.45 4.22
CA SER A 332 4.73 18.56 5.62
C SER A 332 6.16 18.11 5.80
N TRP A 333 6.75 18.44 6.94
CA TRP A 333 8.08 17.95 7.31
C TRP A 333 8.07 16.44 7.53
N GLU A 334 6.98 15.90 8.08
CA GLU A 334 6.80 14.48 8.36
C GLU A 334 6.85 13.63 7.08
N ILE A 335 6.18 14.05 6.01
CA ILE A 335 6.24 13.36 4.71
C ILE A 335 7.65 13.42 4.11
N GLN A 336 8.34 14.54 4.25
CA GLN A 336 9.72 14.66 3.75
C GLN A 336 10.68 13.80 4.58
N ASP A 337 10.50 13.74 5.90
CA ASP A 337 11.39 13.01 6.80
C ASP A 337 11.21 11.48 6.70
N ILE A 338 9.98 11.00 6.50
CA ILE A 338 9.70 9.57 6.39
C ILE A 338 10.17 8.93 5.07
N LEU A 339 10.55 9.73 4.06
CA LEU A 339 10.93 9.30 2.70
C LEU A 339 12.44 9.42 2.42
#